data_AF-A0A1E1F2Z7-F1
#
_entry.id   AF-A0A1E1F2Z7-F1
#
_cell.length_a   1.000
_cell.length_b   1.000
_cell.length_c   1.000
_cell.angle_alpha   90.00
_cell.angle_beta   90.00
_cell.angle_gamma   90.00
#
_symmetry.space_group_name_H-M   'P 1'
#
loop_
_entity.id
_entity.type
_entity.pdbx_description
1 polymer ?
#
loop_
_entity_poly.entity_id
_entity_poly.type
_entity_poly.pdbx_seq_one_letter_code
_entity_poly.pdbx_strand_id
1 'polypeptide(L)'
;MGDMSKEPSMEEILSSIKRIIAEEGEEAVAQQSAPRRSRGEGTKAPVELGVPAPAIEPAVEEVLELTDEVGMEEEPMPVSRPAAVDAPETPEDDGILSVESEVAARHSLSALSSMLVTPKEGSGNTLEGLVRAMLRPMLKEWLDARLPALVEDMVAKEIQRITGR
;
A
#
# COMPACT_ATOMS: atom_id res chain seq x y z
N MET A 1 23.16 -11.21 53.25
CA MET A 1 23.20 -12.50 52.55
C MET A 1 21.75 -12.93 52.41
N GLY A 2 21.07 -12.89 51.28
CA GLY A 2 21.46 -12.90 49.88
C GLY A 2 20.33 -13.66 49.20
N ASP A 3 19.52 -12.94 48.43
CA ASP A 3 18.53 -13.48 47.49
C ASP A 3 19.08 -14.69 46.73
N MET A 4 18.26 -15.72 46.48
CA MET A 4 18.30 -16.59 45.28
C MET A 4 17.28 -17.75 45.40
N SER A 5 16.38 -17.81 44.41
CA SER A 5 15.48 -18.93 44.08
C SER A 5 14.15 -19.06 44.83
N LYS A 6 13.45 -17.94 45.07
CA LYS A 6 12.01 -17.95 44.77
C LYS A 6 11.86 -17.44 43.35
N GLU A 7 12.17 -18.32 42.39
CA GLU A 7 11.61 -18.12 41.06
C GLU A 7 10.10 -17.96 41.27
N PRO A 8 9.50 -16.84 40.82
CA PRO A 8 8.10 -16.59 41.07
C PRO A 8 7.31 -17.78 40.52
N SER A 9 6.38 -18.30 41.32
CA SER A 9 5.51 -19.40 40.87
C SER A 9 4.77 -18.95 39.61
N MET A 10 4.51 -19.88 38.68
CA MET A 10 3.74 -19.59 37.45
C MET A 10 2.44 -18.83 37.75
N GLU A 11 1.78 -19.18 38.85
CA GLU A 11 0.56 -18.52 39.30
C GLU A 11 0.79 -17.08 39.77
N GLU A 12 1.95 -16.78 40.37
CA GLU A 12 2.34 -15.42 40.77
C GLU A 12 2.67 -14.57 39.53
N ILE A 13 3.37 -15.14 38.54
CA ILE A 13 3.65 -14.48 37.25
C ILE A 13 2.31 -14.13 36.56
N LEU A 14 1.40 -15.09 36.46
CA LEU A 14 0.09 -14.89 35.81
C LEU A 14 -0.80 -13.91 36.59
N SER A 15 -0.74 -13.93 37.93
CA SER A 15 -1.47 -12.98 38.77
C SER A 15 -0.93 -11.56 38.65
N SER A 16 0.39 -11.40 38.51
CA SER A 16 1.02 -10.10 38.28
C SER A 16 0.65 -9.53 36.91
N ILE A 17 0.68 -10.34 35.84
CA ILE A 17 0.26 -9.92 34.50
C ILE A 17 -1.22 -9.54 34.50
N LYS A 18 -2.09 -10.35 35.13
CA LYS A 18 -3.53 -10.08 35.22
C LYS A 18 -3.83 -8.77 35.96
N ARG A 19 -3.08 -8.46 37.03
CA ARG A 19 -3.23 -7.21 37.76
C ARG A 19 -2.81 -6.01 36.91
N ILE A 20 -1.65 -6.07 36.23
CA ILE A 20 -1.16 -4.96 35.40
C ILE A 20 -2.16 -4.66 34.27
N ILE A 21 -2.68 -5.67 33.58
CA ILE A 21 -3.66 -5.47 32.49
C ILE A 21 -4.98 -4.87 33.01
N ALA A 22 -5.44 -5.26 34.20
CA ALA A 22 -6.65 -4.69 34.77
C ALA A 22 -6.46 -3.24 35.21
N GLU A 23 -5.31 -2.91 35.80
CA GLU A 23 -4.96 -1.57 36.28
C GLU A 23 -4.68 -0.61 35.10
N GLU A 24 -3.93 -1.06 34.09
CA GLU A 24 -3.58 -0.26 32.89
C GLU A 24 -4.74 -0.13 31.89
N GLY A 25 -5.60 -1.16 31.79
CA GLY A 25 -6.80 -1.12 30.94
C GLY A 25 -7.84 -0.10 31.40
N GLU A 26 -7.98 0.15 32.71
CA GLU A 26 -8.89 1.17 33.23
C GLU A 26 -8.32 2.59 33.06
N GLU A 27 -6.99 2.78 33.20
CA GLU A 27 -6.35 4.08 32.97
C GLU A 27 -6.34 4.50 31.49
N ALA A 28 -6.19 3.56 30.55
CA ALA A 28 -6.24 3.84 29.11
C ALA A 28 -7.65 4.29 28.64
N VAL A 29 -8.71 3.76 29.26
CA VAL A 29 -10.11 4.13 28.95
C VAL A 29 -10.48 5.50 29.55
N ALA A 30 -9.93 5.85 30.71
CA ALA A 30 -10.17 7.14 31.36
C ALA A 30 -9.48 8.33 30.65
N GLN A 31 -8.35 8.12 29.98
CA GLN A 31 -7.57 9.18 29.33
C GLN A 31 -8.09 9.58 27.93
N GLN A 32 -8.97 8.79 27.31
CA GLN A 32 -9.60 9.12 26.01
C GLN A 32 -10.87 9.99 26.14
N SER A 33 -11.35 10.27 27.35
CA SER A 33 -12.65 10.94 27.60
C SER A 33 -12.54 12.38 28.12
N ALA A 34 -11.54 13.17 27.67
CA ALA A 34 -11.42 14.60 28.00
C ALA A 34 -11.62 15.51 26.77
N PRO A 35 -12.61 16.42 26.75
CA PRO A 35 -12.88 17.29 25.60
C PRO A 35 -11.93 18.49 25.60
N ARG A 36 -11.05 18.56 24.59
CA ARG A 36 -10.20 19.74 24.35
C ARG A 36 -11.04 20.88 23.77
N ARG A 37 -11.51 21.77 24.65
CA ARG A 37 -11.94 23.14 24.29
C ARG A 37 -10.70 24.03 24.16
N SER A 38 -10.41 24.52 22.96
CA SER A 38 -9.59 25.74 22.79
C SER A 38 -10.41 26.81 22.04
N ARG A 39 -11.02 27.64 22.87
CA ARG A 39 -11.56 28.97 22.59
C ARG A 39 -10.42 29.88 22.15
N GLY A 40 -10.50 30.45 20.95
CA GLY A 40 -9.66 31.55 20.49
C GLY A 40 -10.49 32.48 19.61
N GLU A 41 -10.98 33.57 20.19
CA GLU A 41 -11.79 34.60 19.55
C GLU A 41 -10.87 35.82 19.29
N GLY A 42 -10.81 36.32 18.05
CA GLY A 42 -9.89 37.42 17.70
C GLY A 42 -10.08 38.03 16.31
N THR A 43 -10.90 39.07 16.24
CA THR A 43 -10.77 40.30 15.40
C THR A 43 -10.95 40.27 13.87
N LYS A 44 -12.12 40.79 13.45
CA LYS A 44 -12.45 41.83 12.43
C LYS A 44 -11.95 41.77 10.96
N ALA A 45 -12.98 41.79 10.09
CA ALA A 45 -13.19 42.57 8.85
C ALA A 45 -12.67 41.99 7.50
N PRO A 46 -13.37 42.28 6.38
CA PRO A 46 -13.50 41.39 5.23
C PRO A 46 -12.43 41.65 4.17
N VAL A 47 -11.88 40.58 3.59
CA VAL A 47 -10.92 40.65 2.48
C VAL A 47 -11.55 40.00 1.26
N GLU A 48 -11.83 40.86 0.28
CA GLU A 48 -12.07 40.55 -1.13
C GLU A 48 -10.80 39.92 -1.76
N LEU A 49 -11.00 39.13 -2.83
CA LEU A 49 -10.02 38.57 -3.77
C LEU A 49 -9.30 37.25 -3.41
N GLY A 50 -9.30 36.35 -4.39
CA GLY A 50 -8.19 35.42 -4.64
C GLY A 50 -8.57 33.94 -4.53
N VAL A 51 -8.54 33.24 -5.66
CA VAL A 51 -8.64 31.77 -5.73
C VAL A 51 -7.52 31.15 -4.88
N PRO A 52 -7.81 30.26 -3.90
CA PRO A 52 -6.76 29.57 -3.19
C PRO A 52 -6.18 28.46 -4.08
N ALA A 53 -4.92 28.61 -4.49
CA ALA A 53 -4.12 27.49 -4.97
C ALA A 53 -3.92 26.51 -3.79
N PRO A 54 -4.11 25.19 -3.96
CA PRO A 54 -3.86 24.24 -2.89
C PRO A 54 -2.35 24.11 -2.67
N ALA A 55 -1.87 24.60 -1.52
CA ALA A 55 -0.56 24.22 -0.99
C ALA A 55 -0.68 22.80 -0.43
N ILE A 56 -0.14 21.82 -1.15
CA ILE A 56 -0.01 20.44 -0.69
C ILE A 56 1.25 20.39 0.18
N GLU A 57 1.08 20.31 1.51
CA GLU A 57 2.16 19.92 2.41
C GLU A 57 2.42 18.42 2.27
N PRO A 58 3.67 17.96 2.06
CA PRO A 58 3.94 16.55 1.88
C PRO A 58 3.99 15.85 3.25
N ALA A 59 2.86 15.29 3.71
CA ALA A 59 2.87 14.19 4.67
C ALA A 59 3.29 12.90 3.94
N VAL A 60 4.54 12.86 3.44
CA VAL A 60 5.06 11.77 2.58
C VAL A 60 5.73 10.62 3.36
N GLU A 61 5.60 10.58 4.69
CA GLU A 61 6.15 9.48 5.48
C GLU A 61 5.19 8.29 5.63
N GLU A 62 3.92 8.42 5.22
CA GLU A 62 2.90 7.36 5.38
C GLU A 62 2.52 6.63 4.09
N VAL A 63 3.03 7.07 2.92
CA VAL A 63 2.75 6.41 1.64
C VAL A 63 3.97 5.60 1.22
N LEU A 64 3.96 4.31 1.57
CA LEU A 64 4.93 3.35 1.07
C LEU A 64 4.49 2.86 -0.32
N GLU A 65 5.16 3.33 -1.37
CA GLU A 65 4.98 2.85 -2.74
C GLU A 65 5.84 1.59 -2.97
N LEU A 66 5.20 0.42 -2.96
CA LEU A 66 5.84 -0.88 -3.15
C LEU A 66 5.89 -1.26 -4.64
N THR A 67 6.57 -0.44 -5.45
CA THR A 67 6.72 -0.67 -6.90
C THR A 67 7.89 -1.56 -7.25
N ASP A 68 8.83 -1.77 -6.33
CA ASP A 68 9.92 -2.73 -6.47
C ASP A 68 9.42 -4.12 -6.07
N GLU A 69 9.54 -5.08 -6.99
CA GLU A 69 9.37 -6.49 -6.67
C GLU A 69 10.54 -6.87 -5.75
N VAL A 70 10.25 -7.08 -4.46
CA VAL A 70 11.24 -7.63 -3.52
C VAL A 70 11.62 -8.99 -4.07
N GLY A 71 12.80 -9.07 -4.69
CA GLY A 71 13.38 -10.33 -5.09
C GLY A 71 13.42 -11.20 -3.84
N MET A 72 12.58 -12.24 -3.79
CA MET A 72 12.78 -13.36 -2.90
C MET A 72 14.08 -14.02 -3.35
N GLU A 73 15.21 -13.42 -2.98
CA GLU A 73 16.39 -14.22 -2.72
C GLU A 73 15.93 -15.16 -1.61
N GLU A 74 15.80 -16.45 -1.93
CA GLU A 74 15.78 -17.51 -0.95
C GLU A 74 17.12 -17.44 -0.19
N GLU A 75 17.29 -16.45 0.68
CA GLU A 75 18.08 -16.68 1.86
C GLU A 75 17.45 -17.90 2.50
N PRO A 76 18.20 -19.00 2.69
CA PRO A 76 17.67 -20.18 3.34
C PRO A 76 17.29 -19.74 4.75
N MET A 77 16.01 -19.40 4.93
CA MET A 77 15.33 -19.37 6.20
C MET A 77 15.85 -20.59 6.95
N PRO A 78 16.37 -20.47 8.18
CA PRO A 78 16.88 -21.62 8.90
C PRO A 78 15.75 -22.64 8.93
N VAL A 79 15.87 -23.67 8.09
CA VAL A 79 14.98 -24.80 8.12
C VAL A 79 15.24 -25.37 9.48
N SER A 80 14.33 -25.13 10.42
CA SER A 80 14.29 -25.83 11.68
C SER A 80 14.16 -27.30 11.32
N ARG A 81 15.30 -27.95 11.09
CA ARG A 81 15.39 -29.39 11.05
C ARG A 81 14.86 -29.81 12.40
N PRO A 82 13.70 -30.50 12.49
CA PRO A 82 13.33 -31.07 13.77
C PRO A 82 14.51 -31.95 14.15
N ALA A 83 15.16 -31.63 15.27
CA ALA A 83 16.07 -32.56 15.89
C ALA A 83 15.31 -33.88 15.94
N ALA A 84 15.91 -34.95 15.40
CA ALA A 84 15.37 -36.29 15.51
C ALA A 84 15.42 -36.69 16.99
N VAL A 85 14.46 -36.14 17.74
CA VAL A 85 14.00 -36.65 19.01
C VAL A 85 12.88 -37.58 18.62
N ASP A 86 12.99 -38.82 19.06
CA ASP A 86 11.97 -39.86 18.96
C ASP A 86 10.65 -39.28 19.51
N ALA A 87 9.86 -38.70 18.62
CA ALA A 87 8.60 -38.06 18.92
C ALA A 87 7.50 -39.10 18.66
N PRO A 88 6.48 -39.21 19.54
CA PRO A 88 5.35 -40.07 19.24
C PRO A 88 4.76 -39.63 17.90
N GLU A 89 4.43 -40.59 17.04
CA GLU A 89 3.75 -40.35 15.76
C GLU A 89 2.55 -39.43 16.02
N THR A 90 2.72 -38.13 15.73
CA THR A 90 1.61 -37.20 15.68
C THR A 90 0.75 -37.65 14.52
N PRO A 91 -0.57 -37.88 14.69
CA PRO A 91 -1.43 -38.12 13.56
C PRO A 91 -1.21 -36.96 12.60
N GLU A 92 -0.96 -37.36 11.36
CA GLU A 92 -0.60 -36.55 10.21
C GLU A 92 -1.48 -35.30 10.22
N ASP A 93 -0.89 -34.13 9.95
CA ASP A 93 -1.55 -32.82 9.90
C ASP A 93 -2.82 -32.92 9.03
N ASP A 94 -3.94 -33.32 9.65
CA ASP A 94 -5.26 -33.34 9.07
C ASP A 94 -5.62 -31.87 8.94
N GLY A 95 -5.28 -31.31 7.77
CA GLY A 95 -5.50 -29.92 7.46
C GLY A 95 -6.90 -29.50 7.91
N ILE A 96 -6.97 -28.35 8.58
CA ILE A 96 -8.22 -27.80 9.12
C ILE A 96 -9.29 -27.61 8.02
N LEU A 97 -8.85 -27.60 6.76
CA LEU A 97 -9.69 -27.54 5.57
C LEU A 97 -9.88 -28.93 4.98
N SER A 98 -11.13 -29.23 4.62
CA SER A 98 -11.39 -30.38 3.74
C SER A 98 -10.78 -30.13 2.37
N VAL A 99 -10.27 -31.19 1.74
CA VAL A 99 -9.74 -31.16 0.37
C VAL A 99 -10.75 -30.55 -0.62
N GLU A 100 -12.03 -30.83 -0.42
CA GLU A 100 -13.11 -30.24 -1.23
C GLU A 100 -13.20 -28.72 -1.08
N SER A 101 -13.12 -28.21 0.17
CA SER A 101 -13.12 -26.76 0.44
C SER A 101 -11.89 -26.07 -0.18
N GLU A 102 -10.74 -26.72 -0.13
CA GLU A 102 -9.50 -26.22 -0.71
C GLU A 102 -9.59 -26.13 -2.24
N VAL A 103 -10.12 -27.16 -2.90
CA VAL A 103 -10.35 -27.18 -4.35
C VAL A 103 -11.40 -26.14 -4.76
N ALA A 104 -12.48 -26.01 -4.01
CA ALA A 104 -13.52 -25.01 -4.28
C ALA A 104 -12.98 -23.56 -4.18
N ALA A 105 -12.14 -23.27 -3.18
CA ALA A 105 -11.49 -21.96 -3.02
C ALA A 105 -10.49 -21.67 -4.15
N ARG A 106 -9.68 -22.65 -4.55
CA ARG A 106 -8.77 -22.50 -5.70
C ARG A 106 -9.52 -22.27 -7.00
N HIS A 107 -10.63 -22.97 -7.21
CA HIS A 107 -11.44 -22.81 -8.41
C HIS A 107 -12.11 -21.42 -8.48
N SER A 108 -12.63 -20.90 -7.37
CA SER A 108 -13.23 -19.56 -7.34
C SER A 108 -12.20 -18.45 -7.56
N LEU A 109 -11.01 -18.57 -6.95
CA LEU A 109 -9.90 -17.64 -7.18
C LEU A 109 -9.38 -17.70 -8.62
N SER A 110 -9.30 -18.89 -9.23
CA SER A 110 -8.93 -19.05 -10.64
C SER A 110 -9.98 -18.46 -11.58
N ALA A 111 -11.27 -18.64 -11.28
CA ALA A 111 -12.36 -18.00 -12.01
C ALA A 111 -12.31 -16.47 -11.91
N LEU A 112 -12.04 -15.92 -10.72
CA LEU A 112 -11.83 -14.48 -10.53
C LEU A 112 -10.59 -13.97 -11.27
N SER A 113 -9.48 -14.71 -11.22
CA SER A 113 -8.23 -14.35 -11.91
C SER A 113 -8.38 -14.36 -13.43
N SER A 114 -9.16 -15.30 -13.98
CA SER A 114 -9.45 -15.34 -15.42
C SER A 114 -10.41 -14.24 -15.87
N MET A 115 -11.26 -13.73 -14.96
CA MET A 115 -12.08 -12.54 -15.18
C MET A 115 -11.26 -11.24 -15.06
N LEU A 116 -10.13 -11.27 -14.36
CA LEU A 116 -9.15 -10.19 -14.36
C LEU A 116 -8.47 -10.17 -15.74
N VAL A 117 -9.13 -9.47 -16.65
CA VAL A 117 -8.77 -9.21 -18.04
C VAL A 117 -7.25 -9.09 -18.19
N THR A 118 -6.65 -10.12 -18.79
CA THR A 118 -5.30 -9.98 -19.35
C THR A 118 -5.40 -8.96 -20.48
N PRO A 119 -4.64 -7.86 -20.45
CA PRO A 119 -4.71 -6.82 -21.47
C PRO A 119 -4.15 -7.40 -22.76
N LYS A 120 -5.01 -8.07 -23.54
CA LYS A 120 -4.73 -8.30 -24.95
C LYS A 120 -4.77 -6.91 -25.60
N GLU A 121 -3.64 -6.53 -26.17
CA GLU A 121 -3.41 -5.22 -26.77
C GLU A 121 -4.64 -4.74 -27.54
N GLY A 122 -5.21 -3.60 -27.12
CA GLY A 122 -6.34 -2.98 -27.80
C GLY A 122 -7.74 -3.46 -27.38
N SER A 123 -7.89 -4.19 -26.27
CA SER A 123 -9.22 -4.46 -25.71
C SER A 123 -9.90 -3.15 -25.23
N GLY A 124 -10.83 -2.63 -26.04
CA GLY A 124 -11.62 -1.42 -25.77
C GLY A 124 -12.55 -1.51 -24.55
N ASN A 125 -12.63 -2.69 -23.94
CA ASN A 125 -13.35 -3.02 -22.72
C ASN A 125 -12.48 -2.88 -21.45
N THR A 126 -11.24 -2.42 -21.58
CA THR A 126 -10.43 -1.92 -20.45
C THR A 126 -10.59 -0.41 -20.30
N LEU A 127 -10.37 0.10 -19.08
CA LEU A 127 -10.37 1.54 -18.82
C LEU A 127 -9.32 2.26 -19.70
N GLU A 128 -8.14 1.66 -19.88
CA GLU A 128 -7.10 2.19 -20.76
C GLU A 128 -7.59 2.29 -22.21
N GLY A 129 -8.29 1.26 -22.71
CA GLY A 129 -8.88 1.27 -24.04
C GLY A 129 -9.88 2.40 -24.23
N LEU A 130 -10.74 2.64 -23.24
CA LEU A 130 -11.72 3.74 -23.26
C LEU A 130 -11.04 5.11 -23.22
N VAL A 131 -10.10 5.31 -22.28
CA VAL A 131 -9.35 6.58 -22.15
C VAL A 131 -8.56 6.87 -23.44
N ARG A 132 -7.92 5.86 -24.03
CA ARG A 132 -7.21 6.01 -25.30
C ARG A 132 -8.15 6.36 -26.46
N ALA A 133 -9.35 5.77 -26.50
CA ALA A 133 -10.35 6.11 -27.50
C ALA A 133 -10.83 7.57 -27.37
N MET A 134 -10.94 8.08 -26.14
CA MET A 134 -11.31 9.47 -25.87
C MET A 134 -10.17 10.47 -26.14
N LEU A 135 -8.92 10.12 -25.81
CA LEU A 135 -7.76 11.01 -26.00
C LEU A 135 -7.29 11.07 -27.46
N ARG A 136 -7.50 10.01 -28.25
CA ARG A 136 -7.07 9.95 -29.65
C ARG A 136 -7.60 11.12 -30.52
N PRO A 137 -8.89 11.50 -30.51
CA PRO A 137 -9.37 12.64 -31.29
C PRO A 137 -8.76 13.96 -30.84
N MET A 138 -8.59 14.18 -29.53
CA MET A 138 -8.02 15.43 -28.99
C MET A 138 -6.55 15.59 -29.38
N LEU A 139 -5.77 14.51 -29.27
CA LEU A 139 -4.36 14.51 -29.68
C LEU A 139 -4.20 14.69 -31.18
N LYS A 140 -5.10 14.10 -31.98
CA LYS A 140 -5.09 14.28 -33.43
C LYS A 140 -5.33 15.74 -33.82
N GLU A 141 -6.37 16.37 -33.29
CA GLU A 141 -6.69 17.77 -33.57
C GLU A 141 -5.52 18.70 -33.17
N TRP A 142 -4.93 18.44 -32.00
CA TRP A 142 -3.76 19.20 -31.56
C TRP A 142 -2.55 19.01 -32.47
N LEU A 143 -2.25 17.77 -32.88
CA LEU A 143 -1.15 17.49 -33.81
C LEU A 143 -1.41 18.15 -35.16
N ASP A 144 -2.62 18.04 -35.71
CA ASP A 144 -2.98 18.64 -36.99
C ASP A 144 -2.80 20.18 -36.95
N ALA A 145 -3.10 20.82 -35.81
CA ALA A 145 -2.94 22.26 -35.65
C ALA A 145 -1.50 22.72 -35.35
N ARG A 146 -0.70 21.93 -34.61
CA ARG A 146 0.60 22.37 -34.06
C ARG A 146 1.82 21.81 -34.79
N LEU A 147 1.70 20.63 -35.39
CA LEU A 147 2.81 19.93 -36.03
C LEU A 147 3.40 20.68 -37.24
N PRO A 148 2.63 21.35 -38.11
CA PRO A 148 3.20 22.09 -39.25
C PRO A 148 4.23 23.14 -38.84
N ALA A 149 3.90 23.98 -37.85
CA ALA A 149 4.79 25.03 -37.36
C ALA A 149 6.07 24.46 -36.73
N LEU A 150 5.97 23.36 -35.97
CA LEU A 150 7.14 22.69 -35.38
C LEU A 150 8.09 22.13 -36.45
N VAL A 151 7.54 21.59 -37.53
CA VAL A 151 8.33 21.06 -38.65
C VAL A 151 9.00 22.21 -39.41
N GLU A 152 8.29 23.30 -39.69
CA GLU A 152 8.87 24.48 -40.34
C GLU A 152 10.06 25.05 -39.55
N ASP A 153 9.91 25.20 -38.23
CA ASP A 153 11.00 25.66 -37.35
C ASP A 153 12.21 24.71 -37.39
N MET A 154 11.99 23.40 -37.40
CA MET A 154 13.05 22.41 -37.42
C MET A 154 13.75 22.35 -38.80
N VAL A 155 12.99 22.47 -39.88
CA VAL A 155 13.53 22.54 -41.26
C VAL A 155 14.31 23.83 -41.46
N ALA A 156 13.82 24.97 -40.97
CA ALA A 156 14.52 26.25 -41.05
C ALA A 156 15.89 26.18 -40.34
N LYS A 157 15.93 25.58 -39.14
CA LYS A 157 17.18 25.31 -38.41
C LYS A 157 18.12 24.39 -39.19
N GLU A 158 17.57 23.35 -39.82
CA GLU A 158 18.36 22.39 -40.59
C GLU A 158 18.94 23.01 -41.88
N ILE A 159 18.18 23.85 -42.58
CA ILE A 159 18.67 24.61 -43.73
C ILE A 159 19.78 25.56 -43.30
N GLN A 160 19.58 26.34 -42.23
CA GLN A 160 20.62 27.24 -41.70
C GLN A 160 21.92 26.50 -41.35
N ARG A 161 21.81 25.29 -40.78
CA ARG A 161 22.97 24.44 -40.45
C ARG A 161 23.75 24.00 -41.69
N ILE A 162 23.06 23.71 -42.79
CA ILE A 162 23.66 23.26 -44.06
C ILE A 162 24.22 24.44 -44.87
N THR A 163 23.52 25.58 -44.90
CA THR A 163 23.94 26.77 -45.66
C THR A 163 24.94 27.66 -44.93
N GLY A 164 25.02 27.59 -43.60
CA GLY A 164 25.98 28.33 -42.77
C GLY A 164 27.35 27.64 -42.62
N ARG A 165 27.59 26.54 -43.35
CA ARG A 165 28.87 25.86 -43.46
C ARG A 165 29.43 26.08 -44.85
#